data_AF-A0A099D9A8-F1
#
_entry.id   AF-A0A099D9A8-F1
#
_cell.length_a   1.000
_cell.length_b   1.000
_cell.length_c   1.000
_cell.angle_alpha   90.00
_cell.angle_beta   90.00
_cell.angle_gamma   90.00
#
_symmetry.space_group_name_H-M   'P 1'
#
loop_
_entity.id
_entity.type
_entity.pdbx_description
1 polymer ?
#
loop_
_entity_poly.entity_id
_entity_poly.type
_entity_poly.pdbx_seq_one_letter_code
_entity_poly.pdbx_strand_id
1 'polypeptide(L)'
;MTMTDPIADMLTRLRNGSRAYHDEVVMPHSKLKANIADILQREGYVAGSREQQGSKTKELVVELKYGPNREKSITGLRRVSKPGLRVYAKSTNLPKVLGGLGIAIISTSSGLQTDRQAMRNGVGGEVLAYVW
;
A
#
# COMPACT_ATOMS: atom_id res chain seq x y z
N MET A 1 -12.66 10.53 -17.66
CA MET A 1 -11.41 9.72 -17.61
C MET A 1 -11.76 8.37 -17.01
N THR A 2 -11.38 7.28 -17.66
CA THR A 2 -11.58 5.91 -17.16
C THR A 2 -10.48 5.57 -16.14
N MET A 3 -10.86 4.99 -15.00
CA MET A 3 -9.91 4.59 -13.95
C MET A 3 -9.30 3.22 -14.31
N THR A 4 -8.03 3.20 -14.70
CA THR A 4 -7.36 1.99 -15.23
C THR A 4 -6.51 1.23 -14.21
N ASP A 5 -5.95 1.92 -13.21
CA ASP A 5 -5.22 1.29 -12.09
C ASP A 5 -5.67 1.88 -10.74
N PRO A 6 -6.62 1.23 -10.06
CA PRO A 6 -7.12 1.67 -8.75
C PRO A 6 -6.06 1.65 -7.63
N ILE A 7 -5.01 0.84 -7.74
CA ILE A 7 -3.95 0.76 -6.73
C ILE A 7 -3.00 1.95 -6.92
N ALA A 8 -2.63 2.25 -8.16
CA ALA A 8 -1.79 3.41 -8.46
C ALA A 8 -2.48 4.72 -8.02
N ASP A 9 -3.79 4.83 -8.19
CA ASP A 9 -4.59 5.95 -7.68
C ASP A 9 -4.52 6.04 -6.14
N MET A 10 -4.76 4.94 -5.42
CA MET A 10 -4.63 4.88 -3.96
C MET A 10 -3.25 5.38 -3.49
N LEU A 11 -2.17 4.83 -4.05
CA LEU A 11 -0.80 5.21 -3.67
C LEU A 11 -0.52 6.68 -3.97
N THR A 12 -1.06 7.20 -5.07
CA THR A 12 -0.90 8.62 -5.44
C THR A 12 -1.65 9.53 -4.47
N ARG A 13 -2.89 9.17 -4.09
CA ARG A 13 -3.67 9.91 -3.09
C ARG A 13 -2.98 9.95 -1.74
N LEU A 14 -2.47 8.81 -1.26
CA LEU A 14 -1.70 8.74 -0.01
C LEU A 14 -0.44 9.60 -0.06
N ARG A 15 0.32 9.53 -1.16
CA ARG A 15 1.51 10.36 -1.36
C ARG A 15 1.17 11.85 -1.35
N ASN A 16 0.10 12.25 -2.03
CA ASN A 16 -0.30 13.64 -2.13
C ASN A 16 -0.85 14.16 -0.79
N GLY A 17 -1.68 13.37 -0.11
CA GLY A 17 -2.19 13.70 1.23
C GLY A 17 -1.07 13.86 2.25
N SER A 18 -0.10 12.94 2.26
CA SER A 18 1.09 13.04 3.12
C SER A 18 1.93 14.26 2.78
N ARG A 19 2.11 14.59 1.50
CA ARG A 19 2.85 15.79 1.07
C ARG A 19 2.18 17.08 1.52
N ALA A 20 0.85 17.12 1.48
CA ALA A 20 0.02 18.26 1.87
C ALA A 20 -0.26 18.33 3.38
N TYR A 21 0.27 17.39 4.18
CA TYR A 21 0.01 17.30 5.62
C TYR A 21 -1.49 17.19 5.97
N HIS A 22 -2.26 16.46 5.16
CA HIS A 22 -3.63 16.11 5.54
C HIS A 22 -3.62 15.02 6.60
N ASP A 23 -4.59 15.04 7.51
CA ASP A 23 -4.73 14.00 8.54
C ASP A 23 -5.38 12.74 7.97
N GLU A 24 -6.25 12.89 6.96
CA GLU A 24 -6.98 11.78 6.35
C GLU A 24 -6.99 11.85 4.83
N VAL A 25 -7.10 10.68 4.19
CA VAL A 25 -7.29 10.54 2.75
C VAL A 25 -8.50 9.64 2.49
N VAL A 26 -9.44 10.13 1.69
CA VAL A 26 -10.66 9.41 1.31
C VAL A 26 -10.58 8.93 -0.14
N MET A 27 -11.03 7.71 -0.39
CA MET A 27 -11.09 7.12 -1.73
C MET A 27 -12.19 6.07 -1.87
N PRO A 28 -12.60 5.70 -3.10
CA PRO A 28 -13.53 4.61 -3.32
C PRO A 28 -12.97 3.29 -2.77
N HIS A 29 -13.78 2.57 -2.00
CA HIS A 29 -13.41 1.32 -1.37
C HIS A 29 -13.21 0.19 -2.39
N SER A 30 -12.24 -0.68 -2.13
CA SER A 30 -12.19 -2.03 -2.69
C SER A 30 -11.51 -2.96 -1.69
N LYS A 31 -11.83 -4.26 -1.72
CA LYS A 31 -11.20 -5.26 -0.84
C LYS A 31 -9.67 -5.23 -0.92
N LEU A 32 -9.14 -5.02 -2.13
CA LEU A 32 -7.70 -4.95 -2.34
C LEU A 32 -7.08 -3.70 -1.70
N LYS A 33 -7.76 -2.54 -1.79
CA LYS A 33 -7.30 -1.31 -1.13
C LYS A 33 -7.35 -1.43 0.39
N ALA A 34 -8.42 -2.03 0.92
CA ALA A 34 -8.56 -2.30 2.35
C ALA A 34 -7.40 -3.18 2.87
N ASN A 35 -7.14 -4.32 2.21
CA ASN A 35 -6.03 -5.20 2.58
C ASN A 35 -4.65 -4.53 2.49
N ILE A 36 -4.45 -3.62 1.51
CA ILE A 36 -3.22 -2.82 1.43
C ILE A 36 -3.14 -1.85 2.61
N ALA A 37 -4.22 -1.15 2.94
CA ALA A 37 -4.28 -0.24 4.08
C ALA A 37 -4.00 -0.96 5.41
N ASP A 38 -4.54 -2.18 5.60
CA ASP A 38 -4.26 -3.01 6.77
C ASP A 38 -2.79 -3.41 6.89
N ILE A 39 -2.09 -3.66 5.77
CA ILE A 39 -0.64 -3.88 5.79
C ILE A 39 0.09 -2.60 6.19
N LEU A 40 -0.27 -1.46 5.58
CA LEU A 40 0.35 -0.18 5.90
C LEU A 40 0.16 0.18 7.39
N GLN A 41 -1.00 -0.13 7.97
CA GLN A 41 -1.29 0.12 9.38
C GLN A 41 -0.45 -0.80 10.27
N ARG A 42 -0.41 -2.10 9.99
CA ARG A 42 0.38 -3.08 10.76
C ARG A 42 1.87 -2.79 10.74
N GLU A 43 2.38 -2.29 9.62
CA GLU A 43 3.79 -1.88 9.47
C GLU A 43 4.04 -0.44 9.96
N GLY A 44 3.00 0.24 10.44
CA GLY A 44 3.11 1.53 11.14
C GLY A 44 3.29 2.76 10.24
N TYR A 45 3.04 2.64 8.93
CA TYR A 45 3.09 3.73 7.94
C TYR A 45 1.88 4.66 8.01
N VAL A 46 0.71 4.12 8.35
CA VAL A 46 -0.54 4.87 8.56
C VAL A 46 -1.04 4.64 9.98
N ALA A 47 -1.82 5.57 10.53
CA ALA A 47 -2.34 5.47 11.89
C ALA A 47 -3.52 4.48 11.96
N GLY A 48 -4.36 4.52 10.94
CA GLY A 48 -5.55 3.67 10.86
C GLY A 48 -6.20 3.69 9.48
N SER A 49 -7.13 2.77 9.27
CA SER A 49 -8.06 2.83 8.17
C SER A 49 -9.43 2.33 8.59
N ARG A 50 -10.48 2.94 8.01
CA ARG A 50 -11.88 2.58 8.27
C ARG A 50 -12.70 2.63 7.00
N GLU A 51 -13.71 1.77 6.92
CA GLU A 51 -14.76 1.86 5.90
C GLU A 51 -15.86 2.81 6.37
N GLN A 52 -16.37 3.64 5.45
CA GLN A 52 -17.56 4.44 5.70
C GLN A 52 -18.53 4.34 4.52
N GLN A 53 -19.81 4.57 4.80
CA GLN A 53 -20.83 4.65 3.76
C GLN A 53 -20.75 6.04 3.09
N GLY A 54 -20.22 6.09 1.87
CA GLY A 54 -20.24 7.30 1.05
C GLY A 54 -21.59 7.53 0.38
N SER A 55 -21.72 8.67 -0.30
CA SER A 55 -22.97 9.12 -0.94
C SER A 55 -23.50 8.18 -2.03
N LYS A 56 -22.61 7.47 -2.74
CA LYS A 56 -22.97 6.52 -3.81
C LYS A 56 -22.40 5.12 -3.61
N THR A 57 -21.25 5.03 -2.97
CA THR A 57 -20.48 3.79 -2.80
C THR A 57 -19.75 3.81 -1.47
N LYS A 58 -19.37 2.65 -0.97
CA LYS A 58 -18.45 2.57 0.18
C LYS A 58 -17.16 3.32 -0.09
N GLU A 59 -16.65 3.99 0.93
CA GLU A 59 -15.38 4.70 0.90
C GLU A 59 -14.41 4.10 1.91
N LEU A 60 -13.13 4.16 1.57
CA LEU A 60 -12.03 3.85 2.45
C LEU A 60 -11.42 5.16 2.91
N VAL A 61 -11.41 5.38 4.22
CA VAL A 61 -10.70 6.49 4.86
C VAL A 61 -9.42 5.94 5.47
N VAL A 62 -8.30 6.58 5.15
CA VAL A 62 -6.98 6.24 5.68
C VAL A 62 -6.46 7.43 6.47
N GLU A 63 -6.17 7.20 7.75
CA GLU A 63 -5.60 8.18 8.67
C GLU A 63 -4.08 8.18 8.53
N LEU A 64 -3.51 9.31 8.10
CA LEU A 64 -2.08 9.48 7.91
C LEU A 64 -1.39 9.67 9.25
N LYS A 65 -0.17 9.11 9.35
CA LYS A 65 0.64 9.18 10.56
C LYS A 65 1.75 10.20 10.41
N TYR A 66 1.91 11.02 11.45
CA TYR A 66 3.00 11.98 11.59
C TYR A 66 3.68 11.81 12.94
N GLY A 67 4.99 12.02 12.97
CA GLY A 67 5.78 12.06 14.21
C GLY A 67 5.52 13.33 15.04
N PRO A 68 6.07 13.41 16.26
CA PRO A 68 5.88 14.56 17.16
C PRO A 68 6.33 15.89 16.53
N ASN A 69 7.34 15.86 15.67
CA ASN A 69 7.86 17.02 14.95
C ASN A 69 7.24 17.21 13.55
N ARG A 70 6.06 16.63 13.30
CA ARG A 70 5.41 16.58 11.97
C ARG A 70 6.23 15.87 10.90
N GLU A 71 7.06 14.91 11.30
CA GLU A 71 7.76 14.04 10.36
C GLU A 71 6.78 13.07 9.70
N LYS A 72 6.90 12.88 8.38
CA LYS A 72 6.00 11.99 7.62
C LYS A 72 6.41 10.54 7.87
N SER A 73 5.47 9.69 8.29
CA SER A 73 5.75 8.25 8.43
C SER A 73 5.90 7.53 7.09
N ILE A 74 5.43 8.15 5.99
CA ILE A 74 5.63 7.65 4.62
C ILE A 74 6.55 8.61 3.88
N THR A 75 7.71 8.13 3.47
CA THR A 75 8.67 8.90 2.66
C THR A 75 8.41 8.72 1.17
N GLY A 76 8.05 7.49 0.76
CA GLY A 76 7.93 7.08 -0.63
C GLY A 76 6.90 5.96 -0.83
N LEU A 77 6.16 6.08 -1.93
CA LEU A 77 5.20 5.09 -2.41
C LEU A 77 5.45 4.88 -3.91
N ARG A 78 5.61 3.62 -4.32
CA ARG A 78 5.84 3.27 -5.73
C ARG A 78 5.05 2.04 -6.15
N ARG A 79 4.21 2.17 -7.18
CA ARG A 79 3.57 1.05 -7.89
C ARG A 79 4.62 0.33 -8.76
N VAL A 80 4.76 -0.98 -8.59
CA VAL A 80 5.77 -1.82 -9.27
C VAL A 80 5.14 -2.54 -10.46
N SER A 81 4.32 -3.56 -10.22
CA SER A 81 3.52 -4.19 -11.27
C SER A 81 2.48 -3.19 -11.80
N LYS A 82 2.22 -3.12 -13.10
CA LYS A 82 1.20 -2.22 -13.71
C LYS A 82 0.43 -2.99 -14.77
N PRO A 83 -0.77 -2.57 -15.19
CA PRO A 83 -1.55 -3.27 -16.21
C PRO A 83 -0.77 -3.59 -17.49
N GLY A 84 0.10 -2.68 -17.96
CA GLY A 84 0.93 -2.88 -19.14
C GLY A 84 2.21 -3.71 -18.93
N LEU A 85 2.68 -3.87 -17.69
CA LEU A 85 3.83 -4.71 -17.36
C LEU A 85 3.67 -5.28 -15.96
N ARG A 86 3.31 -6.56 -15.90
CA ARG A 86 3.16 -7.29 -14.64
C ARG A 86 4.51 -7.79 -14.14
N VAL A 87 4.77 -7.56 -12.86
CA VAL A 87 6.05 -7.92 -12.23
C VAL A 87 5.81 -9.02 -11.21
N TYR A 88 6.46 -10.16 -11.39
CA TYR A 88 6.38 -11.31 -10.51
C TYR A 88 7.76 -11.64 -9.93
N ALA A 89 7.77 -12.10 -8.68
CA ALA A 89 8.97 -12.54 -7.98
C ALA A 89 8.81 -13.98 -7.50
N LYS A 90 9.86 -14.80 -7.71
CA LYS A 90 9.97 -16.13 -7.09
C LYS A 90 10.30 -15.96 -5.60
N SER A 91 9.99 -16.96 -4.79
CA SER A 91 10.31 -16.96 -3.34
C SER A 91 11.80 -16.77 -3.05
N THR A 92 12.67 -17.25 -3.95
CA THR A 92 14.13 -17.10 -3.85
C THR A 92 14.65 -15.72 -4.28
N ASN A 93 13.84 -14.90 -4.94
CA ASN A 93 14.23 -13.60 -5.48
C ASN A 93 13.20 -12.52 -5.14
N LEU A 94 12.74 -12.51 -3.87
CA LEU A 94 11.85 -11.47 -3.38
C LEU A 94 12.61 -10.14 -3.29
N PRO A 95 12.02 -9.03 -3.76
CA PRO A 95 12.69 -7.74 -3.76
C PRO A 95 12.85 -7.21 -2.33
N LYS A 96 13.98 -6.55 -2.07
CA LYS A 96 14.23 -5.81 -0.82
C LYS A 96 14.12 -4.32 -1.08
N VAL A 97 13.32 -3.61 -0.29
CA VAL A 97 13.17 -2.15 -0.40
C VAL A 97 14.13 -1.48 0.57
N LEU A 98 14.99 -0.59 0.06
CA LEU A 98 16.05 0.08 0.83
C LEU A 98 16.88 -0.90 1.70
N GLY A 99 17.30 -2.02 1.12
CA GLY A 99 18.07 -3.04 1.85
C GLY A 99 17.32 -3.77 2.97
N GLY A 100 15.99 -3.61 3.05
CA GLY A 100 15.13 -4.21 4.10
C GLY A 100 14.56 -3.20 5.10
N LEU A 101 14.89 -1.90 4.95
CA LEU A 101 14.32 -0.82 5.75
C LEU A 101 12.89 -0.46 5.34
N GLY A 102 12.56 -0.61 4.04
CA GLY A 102 11.19 -0.49 3.55
C GLY A 102 10.51 -1.85 3.44
N ILE A 103 9.28 -1.85 2.92
CA ILE A 103 8.51 -3.07 2.66
C ILE A 103 8.13 -3.17 1.17
N ALA A 104 8.07 -4.41 0.67
CA ALA A 104 7.36 -4.70 -0.56
C ALA A 104 6.04 -5.41 -0.27
N ILE A 105 4.97 -4.96 -0.92
CA ILE A 105 3.65 -5.58 -0.84
C ILE A 105 3.51 -6.57 -1.99
N ILE A 106 3.26 -7.83 -1.66
CA ILE A 106 3.27 -8.95 -2.60
C ILE A 106 1.91 -9.64 -2.57
N SER A 107 1.31 -9.83 -3.74
CA SER A 107 0.11 -10.65 -3.90
C SER A 107 0.53 -12.10 -4.12
N THR A 108 0.22 -12.95 -3.16
CA THR A 108 0.51 -14.39 -3.19
C THR A 108 -0.78 -15.19 -3.28
N SER A 109 -0.69 -16.51 -3.51
CA SER A 109 -1.86 -17.41 -3.45
C SER A 109 -2.51 -17.46 -2.06
N SER A 110 -1.74 -17.22 -1.00
CA SER A 110 -2.22 -17.16 0.39
C SER A 110 -2.71 -15.76 0.80
N GLY A 111 -2.78 -14.82 -0.14
CA GLY A 111 -3.23 -13.45 0.10
C GLY A 111 -2.12 -12.39 -0.02
N LEU A 112 -2.44 -11.19 0.45
CA LEU A 112 -1.55 -10.03 0.47
C LEU A 112 -0.58 -10.13 1.65
N GLN A 113 0.72 -10.10 1.35
CA GLN A 113 1.78 -10.28 2.33
C GLN A 113 2.88 -9.24 2.14
N THR A 114 3.66 -8.97 3.19
CA THR A 114 4.94 -8.27 3.04
C THR A 114 6.00 -9.22 2.49
N ASP A 115 7.09 -8.68 1.95
CA ASP A 115 8.27 -9.44 1.53
C ASP A 115 8.81 -10.34 2.64
N ARG A 116 8.86 -9.84 3.88
CA ARG A 116 9.31 -10.64 5.03
C ARG A 116 8.37 -11.82 5.32
N GLN A 117 7.05 -11.61 5.24
CA GLN A 117 6.06 -12.68 5.42
C GLN A 117 6.16 -13.72 4.30
N ALA A 118 6.23 -13.27 3.04
CA ALA A 118 6.39 -14.13 1.89
C ALA A 118 7.69 -14.95 1.95
N MET A 119 8.79 -14.35 2.41
CA MET A 119 10.07 -15.03 2.62
C MET A 119 9.96 -16.13 3.68
N ARG A 120 9.33 -15.84 4.84
CA ARG A 120 9.12 -16.84 5.90
C ARG A 120 8.25 -18.00 5.43
N ASN A 121 7.24 -17.71 4.61
CA ASN A 121 6.32 -18.70 4.09
C ASN A 121 6.86 -19.43 2.84
N GLY A 122 8.02 -19.03 2.32
CA GLY A 122 8.64 -19.63 1.14
C GLY A 122 7.84 -19.42 -0.16
N VAL A 123 7.00 -18.38 -0.24
CA VAL A 123 6.11 -18.14 -1.39
C VAL A 123 6.54 -16.94 -2.23
N GLY A 124 6.30 -17.03 -3.55
CA GLY A 124 6.45 -15.93 -4.50
C GLY A 124 5.10 -15.31 -4.87
N GLY A 125 5.11 -14.27 -5.71
CA GLY A 125 3.88 -13.60 -6.12
C GLY A 125 4.08 -12.38 -7.02
N GLU A 126 2.98 -11.66 -7.27
CA GLU A 126 3.01 -10.38 -7.99
C GLU A 126 3.48 -9.28 -7.04
N VAL A 127 4.50 -8.52 -7.45
CA VAL A 127 5.04 -7.40 -6.68
C VAL A 127 4.19 -6.17 -6.93
N LEU A 128 3.35 -5.81 -5.97
CA LEU A 128 2.39 -4.74 -6.17
C LEU A 128 3.01 -3.36 -5.98
N ALA A 129 3.62 -3.12 -4.83
CA ALA A 129 4.12 -1.81 -4.47
C ALA A 129 5.30 -1.87 -3.51
N TYR A 130 6.10 -0.82 -3.54
CA TYR A 130 7.14 -0.55 -2.55
C TYR A 130 6.73 0.66 -1.70
N VAL A 131 7.05 0.57 -0.41
CA VAL A 131 6.77 1.60 0.60
C VAL A 131 8.01 1.78 1.46
N TRP A 132 8.39 3.04 1.72
CA TRP A 132 9.49 3.44 2.58
C TRP A 132 9.31 4.88 3.08
#